data_AF-A0A843X5X9-F1
#
_entry.id   AF-A0A843X5X9-F1
#
_cell.length_a   1.000
_cell.length_b   1.000
_cell.length_c   1.000
_cell.angle_alpha   90.00
_cell.angle_beta   90.00
_cell.angle_gamma   90.00
#
_symmetry.space_group_name_H-M   'P 1'
#
loop_
_entity.id
_entity.type
_entity.pdbx_description
1 polymer ?
#
loop_
_entity_poly.entity_id
_entity_poly.type
_entity_poly.pdbx_seq_one_letter_code
_entity_poly.pdbx_strand_id
1 'polypeptide(L)'
;MCDSSLGHHTPRPGLIRLGLPTPRGSAQTSGTTVTFVIIDGWVATVASVGDSRCILESAEGTFYSLSADHRLEANKEEVERITASGGEVGRLNTVGGAEIGPLRCWPGGLCLSRSIGDMDVGEFIVPVPYVKQVKVLT
;
A
#
# COMPACT_ATOMS: atom_id res chain seq x y z
N MET A 1 -19.92 -42.41 24.65
CA MET A 1 -20.12 -40.95 24.74
C MET A 1 -18.96 -40.34 23.97
N CYS A 2 -18.98 -40.22 22.63
CA CYS A 2 -19.84 -39.35 21.80
C CYS A 2 -19.83 -37.93 22.41
N ASP A 3 -19.33 -36.87 21.80
CA ASP A 3 -19.30 -36.51 20.38
C ASP A 3 -18.22 -35.43 20.12
N SER A 4 -17.69 -35.45 18.91
CA SER A 4 -16.71 -34.56 18.31
C SER A 4 -17.41 -33.62 17.36
N SER A 5 -17.62 -32.36 17.75
CA SER A 5 -18.18 -31.33 16.87
C SER A 5 -17.07 -30.47 16.26
N LEU A 6 -16.44 -31.00 15.20
CA LEU A 6 -15.72 -30.21 14.21
C LEU A 6 -16.77 -29.50 13.35
N GLY A 7 -16.84 -28.17 13.45
CA GLY A 7 -17.69 -27.34 12.61
C GLY A 7 -17.32 -27.49 11.13
N HIS A 8 -18.25 -28.03 10.35
CA HIS A 8 -18.11 -28.25 8.92
C HIS A 8 -18.41 -26.92 8.19
N HIS A 9 -17.38 -26.11 7.92
CA HIS A 9 -17.51 -24.99 7.00
C HIS A 9 -17.40 -25.52 5.56
N THR A 10 -18.54 -25.60 4.88
CA THR A 10 -18.61 -25.89 3.44
C THR A 10 -17.98 -24.75 2.63
N PRO A 11 -16.99 -24.99 1.75
CA PRO A 11 -16.42 -23.96 0.89
C PRO A 11 -17.43 -23.50 -0.16
N ARG A 12 -17.49 -22.18 -0.40
CA ARG A 12 -18.30 -21.58 -1.47
C ARG A 12 -17.69 -21.94 -2.83
N PRO A 13 -18.50 -22.35 -3.84
CA PRO A 13 -17.99 -22.63 -5.18
C PRO A 13 -17.69 -21.31 -5.89
N GLY A 14 -16.44 -21.07 -6.31
CA GLY A 14 -16.14 -19.93 -7.18
C GLY A 14 -14.71 -19.37 -7.23
N LEU A 15 -13.78 -19.81 -6.39
CA LEU A 15 -12.38 -19.35 -6.51
C LEU A 15 -11.43 -20.53 -6.34
N ILE A 16 -10.84 -20.98 -7.45
CA ILE A 16 -9.71 -21.91 -7.44
C ILE A 16 -8.55 -21.15 -6.80
N ARG A 17 -8.35 -21.29 -5.49
CA ARG A 17 -7.10 -20.94 -4.84
C ARG A 17 -6.09 -21.99 -5.29
N LEU A 18 -5.31 -21.69 -6.33
CA LEU A 18 -4.09 -22.43 -6.63
C LEU A 18 -3.17 -22.27 -5.42
N GLY A 19 -3.32 -23.17 -4.44
CA GLY A 19 -2.44 -23.31 -3.28
C GLY A 19 -1.11 -23.94 -3.69
N LEU A 20 -0.43 -23.35 -4.68
CA LEU A 20 0.98 -23.63 -4.89
C LEU A 20 1.74 -22.77 -3.88
N PRO A 21 2.57 -23.35 -2.99
CA PRO A 21 3.48 -22.56 -2.19
C PRO A 21 4.38 -21.80 -3.16
N THR A 22 4.25 -20.47 -3.19
CA THR A 22 5.18 -19.63 -3.92
C THR A 22 6.58 -19.93 -3.40
N PRO A 23 7.56 -20.22 -4.27
CA PRO A 23 8.93 -20.44 -3.84
C PRO A 23 9.34 -19.22 -3.00
N ARG A 24 9.89 -19.45 -1.80
CA ARG A 24 10.45 -18.38 -0.96
C ARG A 24 11.71 -17.84 -1.65
N GLY A 25 11.53 -17.01 -2.66
CA GLY A 25 12.59 -16.22 -3.27
C GLY A 25 13.12 -15.23 -2.24
N SER A 26 14.43 -15.01 -2.24
CA SER A 26 15.18 -14.19 -1.27
C SER A 26 14.82 -12.69 -1.26
N ALA A 27 13.77 -12.27 -1.95
CA ALA A 27 13.39 -10.86 -2.15
C ALA A 27 11.93 -10.53 -1.76
N GLN A 28 11.25 -11.41 -1.01
CA GLN A 28 9.88 -11.12 -0.56
C GLN A 28 9.79 -9.92 0.39
N THR A 29 10.87 -9.59 1.09
CA THR A 29 10.93 -8.55 2.14
C THR A 29 11.42 -7.19 1.66
N SER A 30 11.69 -7.04 0.36
CA SER A 30 12.15 -5.77 -0.21
C SER A 30 11.03 -5.09 -0.96
N GLY A 31 10.92 -3.79 -0.79
CA GLY A 31 10.06 -2.95 -1.60
C GLY A 31 10.67 -1.60 -1.89
N THR A 32 10.00 -0.86 -2.76
CA THR A 32 10.46 0.43 -3.22
C THR A 32 9.29 1.35 -3.56
N THR A 33 9.49 2.64 -3.34
CA THR A 33 8.62 3.68 -3.84
C THR A 33 8.96 3.96 -5.30
N VAL A 34 7.97 4.40 -6.07
CA VAL A 34 8.19 4.85 -7.43
C VAL A 34 7.35 6.08 -7.69
N THR A 35 8.00 7.14 -8.14
CA THR A 35 7.36 8.33 -8.69
C THR A 35 8.06 8.67 -9.98
N PHE A 36 7.34 8.57 -11.11
CA PHE A 36 7.89 8.93 -12.40
C PHE A 36 6.95 9.87 -13.14
N VAL A 37 7.54 10.64 -14.04
CA VAL A 37 6.88 11.70 -14.81
C VAL A 37 7.13 11.43 -16.28
N ILE A 38 6.07 11.39 -17.07
CA ILE A 38 6.12 11.38 -18.53
C ILE A 38 5.69 12.76 -19.01
N ILE A 39 6.55 13.43 -19.78
CA ILE A 39 6.24 14.71 -20.40
C ILE A 39 6.07 14.47 -21.90
N ASP A 40 4.88 14.78 -22.40
CA ASP A 40 4.54 14.71 -23.82
C ASP A 40 3.95 16.06 -24.25
N GLY A 41 4.74 16.85 -24.99
CA GLY A 41 4.44 18.24 -25.29
C GLY A 41 4.16 19.06 -24.03
N TRP A 42 2.94 19.59 -23.93
CA TRP A 42 2.46 20.43 -22.81
C TRP A 42 1.76 19.63 -21.71
N VAL A 43 1.88 18.31 -21.72
CA VAL A 43 1.20 17.43 -20.77
C VAL A 43 2.23 16.71 -19.92
N ALA A 44 2.12 16.86 -18.61
CA ALA A 44 2.85 16.03 -17.65
C ALA A 44 1.90 15.00 -17.04
N THR A 45 2.25 13.72 -17.19
CA THR A 45 1.56 12.59 -16.54
C THR A 45 2.45 12.04 -15.44
N VAL A 46 1.96 12.07 -14.20
CA VAL A 46 2.67 11.60 -13.02
C VAL A 46 1.98 10.35 -12.50
N ALA A 47 2.75 9.29 -12.29
CA ALA A 47 2.31 8.10 -11.60
C ALA A 47 3.16 7.90 -10.34
N SER A 48 2.51 7.61 -9.21
CA SER A 48 3.18 7.48 -7.91
C SER A 48 2.66 6.30 -7.10
N VAL A 49 3.59 5.56 -6.49
CA VAL A 49 3.38 4.48 -5.52
C VAL A 49 4.36 4.73 -4.36
N GLY A 50 3.86 4.72 -3.12
CA GLY A 50 4.64 5.09 -1.93
C GLY A 50 4.56 6.57 -1.58
N ASP A 51 5.56 7.11 -0.87
CA ASP A 51 5.56 8.48 -0.33
C ASP A 51 6.61 9.42 -0.96
N SER A 52 7.23 9.00 -2.07
CA SER A 52 8.11 9.87 -2.86
C SER A 52 7.28 10.94 -3.59
N ARG A 53 7.61 12.21 -3.40
CA ARG A 53 6.78 13.34 -3.85
C ARG A 53 7.20 13.88 -5.21
N CYS A 54 6.22 14.23 -6.04
CA CYS A 54 6.38 15.05 -7.24
C CYS A 54 5.62 16.37 -7.04
N ILE A 55 6.32 17.48 -7.18
CA ILE A 55 5.79 18.84 -7.02
C ILE A 55 6.10 19.61 -8.29
N LEU A 56 5.12 20.33 -8.82
CA LEU A 56 5.28 21.27 -9.92
C LEU A 56 5.17 22.70 -9.38
N GLU A 57 6.14 23.55 -9.73
CA GLU A 57 6.09 24.99 -9.49
C GLU A 57 5.64 25.69 -10.78
N SER A 58 4.64 26.56 -10.70
CA SER A 58 4.21 27.38 -11.84
C SER A 58 5.08 28.61 -12.03
N ALA A 59 4.96 29.27 -13.18
CA ALA A 59 5.67 30.52 -13.48
C ALA A 59 5.33 31.64 -12.48
N GLU A 60 4.14 31.61 -11.88
CA GLU A 60 3.68 32.53 -10.84
C GLU A 60 4.14 32.14 -9.43
N GLY A 61 4.92 31.06 -9.29
CA GLY A 61 5.43 30.56 -8.01
C GLY A 61 4.44 29.74 -7.18
N THR A 62 3.37 29.23 -7.79
CA THR A 62 2.41 28.35 -7.10
C THR A 62 2.88 26.89 -7.15
N PHE A 63 2.86 26.20 -6.01
CA PHE A 63 3.24 24.78 -5.92
C PHE A 63 2.03 23.85 -6.02
N TYR A 64 2.11 22.85 -6.88
CA TYR A 64 1.11 21.82 -7.08
C TYR A 64 1.68 20.44 -6.75
N SER A 65 1.07 19.72 -5.80
CA SER A 65 1.40 18.30 -5.60
C SER A 65 0.83 17.47 -6.75
N LEU A 66 1.70 16.73 -7.44
CA LEU A 66 1.32 15.86 -8.55
C LEU A 66 1.27 14.38 -8.18
N SER A 67 1.83 14.00 -7.03
CA SER A 67 1.77 12.65 -6.47
C SER A 67 0.82 12.57 -5.26
N ALA A 68 0.43 11.35 -4.89
CA ALA A 68 -0.24 11.07 -3.62
C ALA A 68 0.77 10.59 -2.56
N ASP A 69 0.50 10.87 -1.30
CA ASP A 69 1.23 10.29 -0.16
C ASP A 69 0.49 9.03 0.30
N HIS A 70 1.12 7.86 0.12
CA HIS A 70 0.55 6.58 0.50
C HIS A 70 0.87 6.15 1.94
N ARG A 71 1.35 7.06 2.80
CA ARG A 71 1.46 6.78 4.25
C ARG A 71 0.11 6.47 4.87
N LEU A 72 0.08 5.51 5.79
CA LEU A 72 -1.13 5.10 6.50
C LEU A 72 -1.76 6.26 7.30
N GLU A 73 -0.94 7.17 7.83
CA GLU A 73 -1.43 8.36 8.54
C GLU A 73 -2.05 9.42 7.60
N ALA A 74 -1.71 9.39 6.31
CA ALA A 74 -2.15 10.39 5.34
C ALA A 74 -3.53 10.07 4.74
N ASN A 75 -3.95 8.79 4.74
CA ASN A 75 -5.19 8.37 4.09
C ASN A 75 -5.95 7.29 4.88
N LYS A 76 -7.08 7.68 5.48
CA LYS A 76 -7.96 6.76 6.24
C LYS A 76 -8.61 5.69 5.36
N GLU A 77 -8.92 6.00 4.10
CA GLU A 77 -9.53 5.05 3.17
C GLU A 77 -8.56 3.90 2.86
N GLU A 78 -7.26 4.17 2.81
CA GLU A 78 -6.24 3.12 2.66
C GLU A 78 -6.16 2.22 3.90
N VAL A 79 -6.27 2.81 5.10
CA VAL A 79 -6.32 2.05 6.37
C VAL A 79 -7.55 1.16 6.40
N GLU A 80 -8.72 1.68 6.00
CA GLU A 80 -9.96 0.92 5.89
C GLU A 80 -9.83 -0.21 4.87
N ARG A 81 -9.26 0.04 3.69
CA ARG A 81 -9.01 -0.99 2.68
C ARG A 81 -8.16 -2.13 3.21
N ILE A 82 -7.04 -1.80 3.86
CA ILE A 82 -6.12 -2.80 4.44
C ILE A 82 -6.83 -3.61 5.52
N THR A 83 -7.51 -2.94 6.44
CA THR A 83 -8.24 -3.59 7.55
C THR A 83 -9.36 -4.49 7.04
N ALA A 84 -10.14 -4.03 6.05
CA ALA A 84 -11.19 -4.83 5.42
C ALA A 84 -10.65 -6.06 4.67
N SER A 85 -9.38 -6.02 4.25
CA SER A 85 -8.67 -7.13 3.61
C SER A 85 -7.98 -8.07 4.61
N GLY A 86 -8.15 -7.83 5.92
CA GLY A 86 -7.57 -8.63 7.00
C GLY A 86 -6.15 -8.23 7.43
N GLY A 87 -5.63 -7.10 6.95
CA GLY A 87 -4.37 -6.53 7.44
C GLY A 87 -4.55 -5.80 8.77
N GLU A 88 -3.54 -5.81 9.62
CA GLU A 88 -3.55 -5.07 10.89
C GLU A 88 -2.82 -3.72 10.71
N VAL A 89 -3.44 -2.64 11.16
CA VAL A 89 -2.84 -1.31 11.15
C VAL A 89 -2.76 -0.76 12.57
N GLY A 90 -1.54 -0.42 13.01
CA GLY A 90 -1.31 0.08 14.36
C GLY A 90 0.07 0.68 14.54
N ARG A 91 0.25 1.44 15.62
CA ARG A 91 1.58 1.91 16.05
C ARG A 91 2.34 0.76 16.70
N LEU A 92 3.67 0.90 16.82
CA LEU A 92 4.46 -0.08 17.55
C LEU A 92 4.09 -0.02 19.04
N ASN A 93 3.69 -1.16 19.62
CA ASN A 93 3.37 -1.27 21.04
C ASN A 93 4.53 -1.90 21.82
N THR A 94 5.03 -1.22 22.85
CA THR A 94 6.13 -1.73 23.70
C THR A 94 5.63 -2.61 24.84
N VAL A 95 6.53 -3.36 25.46
CA VAL A 95 6.25 -4.09 26.71
C VAL A 95 5.91 -3.06 27.79
N GLY A 96 4.63 -2.81 28.01
CA GLY A 96 4.12 -1.72 28.84
C GLY A 96 2.92 -0.96 28.24
N GLY A 97 2.52 -1.26 27.01
CA GLY A 97 1.31 -0.69 26.39
C GLY A 97 1.51 0.67 25.73
N ALA A 98 2.74 1.20 25.67
CA ALA A 98 3.00 2.49 25.07
C ALA A 98 3.09 2.38 23.53
N GLU A 99 2.33 3.21 22.83
CA GLU A 99 2.34 3.31 21.37
C GLU A 99 3.39 4.30 20.87
N ILE A 100 4.24 3.89 19.94
CA ILE A 100 5.39 4.67 19.46
C ILE A 100 5.44 4.72 17.94
N GLY A 101 5.82 5.89 17.42
CA GLY A 101 6.12 6.10 15.99
C GLY A 101 4.87 6.06 15.11
N PRO A 102 5.01 6.20 13.78
CA PRO A 102 3.88 6.30 12.85
C PRO A 102 3.03 5.02 12.81
N LEU A 103 1.83 5.12 12.23
CA LEU A 103 1.04 3.94 11.87
C LEU A 103 1.82 3.03 10.93
N ARG A 104 1.72 1.72 11.18
CA ARG A 104 2.35 0.66 10.40
C ARG A 104 1.34 -0.43 10.07
N CYS A 105 1.56 -1.08 8.94
CA CYS A 105 0.87 -2.28 8.55
C CYS A 105 1.63 -3.51 9.06
N TRP A 106 0.90 -4.47 9.62
CA TRP A 106 1.45 -5.72 10.16
C TRP A 106 0.85 -6.93 9.44
N PRO A 107 1.65 -8.00 9.20
CA PRO A 107 3.08 -8.16 9.54
C PRO A 107 4.02 -7.26 8.70
N GLY A 108 5.31 -7.20 9.03
CA GLY A 108 6.33 -6.46 8.26
C GLY A 108 6.60 -5.01 8.71
N GLY A 109 5.61 -4.33 9.30
CA GLY A 109 5.81 -3.03 9.94
C GLY A 109 5.97 -1.86 8.97
N LEU A 110 5.43 -1.96 7.75
CA LEU A 110 5.53 -0.95 6.70
C LEU A 110 4.63 0.27 7.01
N CYS A 111 5.14 1.49 6.89
CA CYS A 111 4.35 2.71 7.12
C CYS A 111 3.48 3.14 5.92
N LEU A 112 3.63 2.44 4.80
CA LEU A 112 2.98 2.72 3.52
C LEU A 112 1.85 1.73 3.27
N SER A 113 0.83 2.20 2.56
CA SER A 113 -0.31 1.41 2.08
C SER A 113 -0.11 0.86 0.67
N ARG A 114 0.86 1.40 -0.08
CA ARG A 114 1.20 1.02 -1.46
C ARG A 114 2.71 1.04 -1.67
N SER A 115 3.22 0.00 -2.31
CA SER A 115 4.65 -0.19 -2.60
C SER A 115 4.81 -1.13 -3.78
N ILE A 116 5.95 -1.07 -4.48
CA ILE A 116 6.36 -2.12 -5.41
C ILE A 116 7.28 -3.09 -4.65
N GLY A 117 6.88 -4.35 -4.53
CA GLY A 117 7.55 -5.33 -3.67
C GLY A 117 6.78 -5.52 -2.37
N ASP A 118 7.49 -5.68 -1.24
CA ASP A 118 6.92 -5.87 0.11
C ASP A 118 5.88 -7.02 0.17
N MET A 119 6.16 -8.10 -0.56
CA MET A 119 5.25 -9.25 -0.69
C MET A 119 5.07 -10.02 0.61
N ASP A 120 5.99 -9.85 1.57
CA ASP A 120 5.95 -10.47 2.89
C ASP A 120 4.98 -9.77 3.86
N VAL A 121 4.64 -8.50 3.62
CA VAL A 121 3.68 -7.74 4.45
C VAL A 121 2.26 -8.27 4.21
N GLY A 122 1.90 -8.51 2.95
CA GLY A 122 0.62 -9.11 2.56
C GLY A 122 0.03 -8.51 1.28
N GLU A 123 -0.97 -9.19 0.71
CA GLU A 123 -1.62 -8.81 -0.56
C GLU A 123 -2.39 -7.47 -0.50
N PHE A 124 -2.56 -6.90 0.70
CA PHE A 124 -3.19 -5.60 0.92
C PHE A 124 -2.25 -4.41 0.68
N ILE A 125 -0.94 -4.64 0.57
CA ILE A 125 0.02 -3.65 0.05
C ILE A 125 0.06 -3.81 -1.46
N VAL A 126 -0.53 -2.83 -2.16
CA VAL A 126 -0.76 -2.95 -3.60
C VAL A 126 0.18 -2.05 -4.42
N PRO A 127 0.74 -2.52 -5.55
CA PRO A 127 1.56 -1.71 -6.45
C PRO A 127 0.70 -0.88 -7.42
N VAL A 128 -0.45 -0.38 -6.96
CA VAL A 128 -1.41 0.35 -7.81
C VAL A 128 -1.15 1.86 -7.70
N PRO A 129 -0.70 2.52 -8.78
CA PRO A 129 -0.32 3.92 -8.73
C PRO A 129 -1.52 4.85 -8.57
N TYR A 130 -1.29 5.96 -7.87
CA TYR A 130 -2.04 7.19 -8.11
C TYR A 130 -1.51 7.84 -9.39
N VAL A 131 -2.41 8.19 -10.31
CA VAL A 131 -2.07 8.83 -11.59
C VAL A 131 -2.74 10.20 -11.68
N LYS A 132 -1.95 11.22 -12.02
CA LYS A 132 -2.43 12.59 -12.25
C LYS A 132 -1.84 13.13 -13.54
N GLN A 133 -2.68 13.74 -14.36
CA GLN A 133 -2.28 14.40 -15.58
C GLN A 133 -2.57 15.89 -15.48
N VAL A 134 -1.59 16.72 -15.83
CA VAL A 134 -1.71 18.18 -15.82
C VAL A 134 -1.23 18.76 -17.14
N LYS A 135 -1.84 19.86 -17.57
CA LYS A 135 -1.30 20.69 -18.63
C LYS A 135 -0.30 21.66 -18.02
N VAL A 136 0.94 21.60 -18.49
CA VAL A 136 2.00 22.54 -18.14
C VAL A 136 1.93 23.65 -19.16
N LEU A 137 1.20 24.73 -18.83
CA LEU A 137 1.22 25.95 -19.63
C LEU A 137 2.42 26.77 -19.14
N THR A 138 3.35 27.02 -20.05
CA THR A 138 4.43 28.01 -19.84
C THR A 138 3.92 29.42 -20.03
#